data_AF-A0A4Q2DC24-F1
#
_entry.id   AF-A0A4Q2DC24-F1
#
_cell.length_a   1.000
_cell.length_b   1.000
_cell.length_c   1.000
_cell.angle_alpha   90.00
_cell.angle_beta   90.00
_cell.angle_gamma   90.00
#
_symmetry.space_group_name_H-M   'P 1'
#
loop_
_entity.id
_entity.type
_entity.pdbx_description
1 polymer ?
#
loop_
_entity_poly.entity_id
_entity_poly.type
_entity_poly.pdbx_seq_one_letter_code
_entity_poly.pdbx_strand_id
1 'polypeptide(L)'
;MSYTSPWVNPGQYVSNVNSLSSEGITIDKGVDRAAREAKDFASKYSAHFSLVTQLAATTAQFKENWTKGLQPSRDAASSLSGWLQRFDQVFLSMINDVETEGDAHDLVKEFQSFLQAEHPSQKYQLSGTPGPKSAFEEIEGLADKESNHVVESLQGNDWRNGLKKLKENLPAVQRGVQQVRGALNSYATKLDTWILSERFIHQSINVATDYRFIKYFD
;
A
#
# COMPACT_ATOMS: atom_id res chain seq x y z
N MET A 1 14.54 25.46 16.63
CA MET A 1 14.18 25.50 15.19
C MET A 1 12.66 25.42 15.08
N SER A 2 12.02 26.09 14.13
CA SER A 2 10.57 25.92 13.93
C SER A 2 10.29 24.55 13.31
N TYR A 3 9.32 23.82 13.85
CA TYR A 3 8.84 22.57 13.23
C TYR A 3 8.31 22.86 11.82
N THR A 4 8.57 21.95 10.89
CA THR A 4 7.95 21.94 9.56
C THR A 4 7.36 20.57 9.35
N SER A 5 6.05 20.51 9.18
CA SER A 5 5.35 19.25 9.00
C SER A 5 5.84 18.54 7.73
N PRO A 6 6.14 17.23 7.80
CA PRO A 6 6.51 16.46 6.62
C PRO A 6 5.36 16.36 5.61
N TRP A 7 4.12 16.59 6.05
CA TRP A 7 2.92 16.56 5.21
C TRP A 7 2.76 17.81 4.34
N VAL A 8 3.46 18.91 4.63
CA VAL A 8 3.36 20.12 3.79
C VAL A 8 3.98 19.90 2.41
N ASN A 9 4.96 19.00 2.29
CA ASN A 9 5.63 18.67 1.02
C ASN A 9 5.72 17.14 0.83
N PRO A 10 4.60 16.45 0.58
CA PRO A 10 4.56 14.99 0.57
C PRO A 10 5.05 14.37 -0.76
N GLY A 11 5.52 15.20 -1.70
CA GLY A 11 5.74 14.81 -3.11
C GLY A 11 6.66 13.60 -3.28
N GLN A 12 7.70 13.48 -2.44
CA GLN A 12 8.59 12.33 -2.48
C GLN A 12 7.90 11.01 -2.14
N TYR A 13 7.03 11.00 -1.11
CA TYR A 13 6.31 9.81 -0.68
C TYR A 13 5.25 9.39 -1.70
N VAL A 14 4.53 10.38 -2.26
CA VAL A 14 3.58 10.17 -3.36
C VAL A 14 4.30 9.57 -4.57
N SER A 15 5.45 10.13 -4.95
CA SER A 15 6.21 9.62 -6.10
C SER A 15 6.74 8.22 -5.85
N ASN A 16 7.25 7.94 -4.64
CA ASN A 16 7.78 6.64 -4.27
C ASN A 16 6.70 5.54 -4.38
N VAL A 17 5.54 5.74 -3.73
CA VAL A 17 4.42 4.79 -3.79
C VAL A 17 3.94 4.55 -5.23
N ASN A 18 3.86 5.61 -6.05
CA ASN A 18 3.48 5.47 -7.46
C ASN A 18 4.54 4.73 -8.30
N SER A 19 5.83 4.92 -8.02
CA SER A 19 6.91 4.17 -8.67
C SER A 19 6.81 2.70 -8.35
N LEU A 20 6.67 2.35 -7.06
CA LEU A 20 6.51 0.98 -6.59
C LEU A 20 5.30 0.27 -7.22
N SER A 21 4.17 0.98 -7.39
CA SER A 21 3.01 0.46 -8.10
C SER A 21 3.34 0.13 -9.57
N SER A 22 4.03 1.04 -10.25
CA SER A 22 4.38 0.91 -11.67
C SER A 22 5.42 -0.18 -11.92
N GLU A 23 6.42 -0.27 -11.04
CA GLU A 23 7.43 -1.33 -11.03
C GLU A 23 6.78 -2.70 -10.78
N GLY A 24 5.91 -2.80 -9.78
CA GLY A 24 5.16 -4.03 -9.50
C GLY A 24 4.39 -4.54 -10.71
N ILE A 25 3.64 -3.67 -11.39
CA ILE A 25 2.91 -4.01 -12.63
C ILE A 25 3.86 -4.41 -13.76
N THR A 26 5.00 -3.73 -13.90
CA THR A 26 5.96 -4.02 -14.97
C THR A 26 6.61 -5.38 -14.77
N ILE A 27 7.00 -5.70 -13.54
CA ILE A 27 7.57 -7.00 -13.20
C ILE A 27 6.53 -8.09 -13.43
N ASP A 28 5.30 -7.90 -12.96
CA ASP A 28 4.18 -8.83 -13.13
C ASP A 28 3.97 -9.21 -14.60
N LYS A 29 3.90 -8.22 -15.51
CA LYS A 29 3.84 -8.46 -16.96
C LYS A 29 5.03 -9.26 -17.50
N GLY A 30 6.23 -9.02 -16.97
CA GLY A 30 7.44 -9.74 -17.34
C GLY A 30 7.40 -11.20 -16.90
N VAL A 31 6.97 -11.45 -15.66
CA VAL A 31 6.75 -12.80 -15.10
C VAL A 31 5.73 -13.56 -15.92
N ASP A 32 4.64 -12.90 -16.30
CA ASP A 32 3.59 -13.45 -17.15
C ASP A 32 4.02 -13.83 -18.55
N ARG A 33 4.85 -12.98 -19.14
CA ARG A 33 5.46 -13.27 -20.43
C ARG A 33 6.40 -14.47 -20.33
N ALA A 34 7.27 -14.50 -19.32
CA ALA A 34 8.22 -15.58 -19.12
C ALA A 34 7.52 -16.94 -18.91
N ALA A 35 6.46 -16.98 -18.09
CA ALA A 35 5.67 -18.19 -17.85
C ALA A 35 5.00 -18.70 -19.15
N ARG A 36 4.47 -17.80 -19.99
CA ARG A 36 3.88 -18.16 -21.29
C ARG A 36 4.93 -18.68 -22.26
N GLU A 37 6.05 -17.98 -22.42
CA GLU A 37 7.12 -18.38 -23.34
C GLU A 37 7.73 -19.73 -22.92
N ALA A 38 7.91 -19.98 -21.62
CA ALA A 38 8.37 -21.27 -21.10
C ALA A 38 7.38 -22.40 -21.41
N LYS A 39 6.07 -22.16 -21.23
CA LYS A 39 5.02 -23.12 -21.59
C LYS A 39 5.01 -23.42 -23.09
N ASP A 40 5.13 -22.40 -23.93
CA ASP A 40 5.16 -22.56 -25.38
C ASP A 40 6.40 -23.35 -25.81
N PHE A 41 7.56 -23.09 -25.20
CA PHE A 41 8.79 -23.84 -25.47
C PHE A 41 8.65 -25.32 -25.07
N ALA A 42 8.09 -25.59 -23.88
CA ALA A 42 7.80 -26.95 -23.43
C ALA A 42 6.88 -27.69 -24.40
N SER A 43 5.83 -27.03 -24.90
CA SER A 43 4.88 -27.63 -25.83
C SER A 43 5.52 -28.06 -27.16
N LYS A 44 6.54 -27.34 -27.62
CA LYS A 44 7.21 -27.60 -28.91
C LYS A 44 8.30 -28.67 -28.83
N TYR A 45 9.03 -28.73 -27.72
CA TYR A 45 10.28 -29.48 -27.67
C TYR A 45 10.30 -30.62 -26.64
N SER A 46 9.25 -30.78 -25.82
CA SER A 46 9.21 -31.80 -24.75
C SER A 46 9.38 -33.23 -25.22
N ALA A 47 8.97 -33.56 -26.46
CA ALA A 47 9.17 -34.89 -27.04
C ALA A 47 10.65 -35.25 -27.25
N HIS A 48 11.52 -34.25 -27.40
CA HIS A 48 12.94 -34.42 -27.65
C HIS A 48 13.81 -34.03 -26.46
N PHE A 49 13.35 -33.08 -25.64
CA PHE A 49 14.11 -32.53 -24.52
C PHE A 49 13.22 -32.41 -23.28
N SER A 50 13.11 -33.48 -22.47
CA SER A 50 12.23 -33.49 -21.29
C SER A 50 12.49 -32.34 -20.30
N LEU A 51 13.73 -31.83 -20.22
CA LEU A 51 14.12 -30.72 -19.34
C LEU A 51 13.29 -29.44 -19.58
N VAL A 52 12.76 -29.21 -20.79
CA VAL A 52 11.95 -28.02 -21.08
C VAL A 52 10.61 -28.01 -20.33
N THR A 53 10.11 -29.18 -19.90
CA THR A 53 8.91 -29.28 -19.05
C THR A 53 9.17 -28.75 -17.64
N GLN A 54 10.38 -28.95 -17.12
CA GLN A 54 10.79 -28.43 -15.81
C GLN A 54 10.85 -26.90 -15.82
N LEU A 55 11.38 -26.30 -16.89
CA LEU A 55 11.39 -24.83 -17.06
C LEU A 55 9.98 -24.24 -17.00
N ALA A 56 9.01 -24.85 -17.70
CA ALA A 56 7.61 -24.42 -17.66
C ALA A 56 7.00 -24.56 -16.25
N ALA A 57 7.27 -25.65 -15.55
CA ALA A 57 6.77 -25.86 -14.19
C ALA A 57 7.34 -24.83 -13.20
N THR A 58 8.66 -24.59 -13.23
CA THR A 58 9.32 -23.64 -12.31
C THR A 58 8.87 -22.20 -12.56
N THR A 59 8.71 -21.79 -13.82
CA THR A 59 8.23 -20.43 -14.14
C THR A 59 6.77 -20.23 -13.75
N ALA A 60 5.91 -21.24 -13.92
CA ALA A 60 4.53 -21.20 -13.44
C ALA A 60 4.45 -21.10 -11.91
N GLN A 61 5.27 -21.90 -11.20
CA GLN A 61 5.34 -21.84 -9.73
C GLN A 61 5.85 -20.48 -9.24
N PHE A 62 6.88 -19.93 -9.90
CA PHE A 62 7.38 -18.60 -9.58
C PHE A 62 6.30 -17.54 -9.77
N LYS A 63 5.55 -17.58 -10.88
CA LYS A 63 4.42 -16.68 -11.12
C LYS A 63 3.38 -16.76 -10.00
N GLU A 64 2.97 -17.95 -9.60
CA GLU A 64 2.00 -18.11 -8.51
C GLU A 64 2.52 -17.51 -7.19
N ASN A 65 3.79 -17.75 -6.86
CA ASN A 65 4.43 -17.19 -5.68
C ASN A 65 4.54 -15.65 -5.76
N TRP A 66 4.84 -15.12 -6.93
CA TRP A 66 4.88 -13.67 -7.19
C TRP A 66 3.51 -13.02 -6.93
N THR A 67 2.44 -13.54 -7.52
CA THR A 67 1.08 -13.02 -7.31
C THR A 67 0.67 -13.12 -5.83
N LYS A 68 0.96 -14.25 -5.18
CA LYS A 68 0.72 -14.42 -3.73
C LYS A 68 1.52 -13.44 -2.88
N GLY A 69 2.74 -13.09 -3.29
CA GLY A 69 3.61 -12.13 -2.61
C GLY A 69 3.16 -10.67 -2.76
N LEU A 70 2.48 -10.32 -3.86
CA LEU A 70 1.92 -8.98 -4.08
C LEU A 70 0.62 -8.71 -3.32
N GLN A 71 -0.16 -9.75 -3.02
CA GLN A 71 -1.45 -9.60 -2.35
C GLN A 71 -1.33 -8.92 -0.96
N PRO A 72 -0.40 -9.31 -0.07
CA PRO A 72 -0.21 -8.61 1.21
C PRO A 72 0.19 -7.13 1.07
N SER A 73 0.98 -6.76 0.05
CA SER A 73 1.39 -5.35 -0.13
C SER A 73 0.23 -4.49 -0.59
N ARG A 74 -0.65 -5.02 -1.46
CA ARG A 74 -1.92 -4.36 -1.82
C ARG A 74 -2.79 -4.15 -0.57
N ASP A 75 -2.97 -5.20 0.23
CA ASP A 75 -3.84 -5.15 1.41
C ASP A 75 -3.30 -4.17 2.45
N ALA A 76 -1.98 -4.16 2.66
CA ALA A 76 -1.30 -3.19 3.51
C ALA A 76 -1.51 -1.74 3.02
N ALA A 77 -1.36 -1.47 1.72
CA ALA A 77 -1.60 -0.13 1.17
C ALA A 77 -3.05 0.34 1.38
N SER A 78 -4.04 -0.55 1.19
CA SER A 78 -5.45 -0.27 1.44
C SER A 78 -5.71 0.03 2.92
N SER A 79 -5.15 -0.79 3.81
CA SER A 79 -5.27 -0.64 5.27
C SER A 79 -4.63 0.66 5.76
N LEU A 80 -3.42 0.97 5.27
CA LEU A 80 -2.71 2.22 5.58
C LEU A 80 -3.46 3.45 5.06
N SER A 81 -4.05 3.36 3.86
CA SER A 81 -4.90 4.43 3.33
C SER A 81 -6.12 4.69 4.23
N GLY A 82 -6.80 3.64 4.69
CA GLY A 82 -7.92 3.76 5.65
C GLY A 82 -7.48 4.33 6.99
N TRP A 83 -6.29 3.95 7.47
CA TRP A 83 -5.71 4.49 8.68
C TRP A 83 -5.37 5.99 8.56
N LEU A 84 -4.76 6.41 7.45
CA LEU A 84 -4.52 7.84 7.16
C LEU A 84 -5.82 8.62 6.96
N GLN A 85 -6.88 7.99 6.46
CA GLN A 85 -8.20 8.62 6.44
C GLN A 85 -8.69 8.93 7.86
N ARG A 86 -8.56 7.98 8.79
CA ARG A 86 -8.93 8.20 10.20
C ARG A 86 -8.04 9.27 10.83
N PHE A 87 -6.74 9.26 10.54
CA PHE A 87 -5.82 10.30 10.98
C PHE A 87 -6.27 11.71 10.53
N ASP A 88 -6.61 11.88 9.25
CA ASP A 88 -7.09 13.14 8.67
C ASP A 88 -8.47 13.57 9.21
N GLN A 89 -9.45 12.67 9.16
CA GLN A 89 -10.86 13.01 9.37
C GLN A 89 -11.28 13.02 10.84
N VAL A 90 -10.55 12.32 11.71
CA VAL A 90 -10.86 12.23 13.14
C VAL A 90 -9.81 12.99 13.96
N PHE A 91 -8.54 12.59 13.90
CA PHE A 91 -7.53 13.15 14.80
C PHE A 91 -7.15 14.59 14.43
N LEU A 92 -6.81 14.82 13.15
CA LEU A 92 -6.46 16.16 12.69
C LEU A 92 -7.65 17.13 12.73
N SER A 93 -8.88 16.66 12.53
CA SER A 93 -10.07 17.51 12.60
C SER A 93 -10.37 18.02 14.01
N MET A 94 -10.15 17.20 15.04
CA MET A 94 -10.32 17.58 16.45
C MET A 94 -9.48 18.79 16.88
N ILE A 95 -8.37 19.09 16.17
CA ILE A 95 -7.59 20.31 16.41
C ILE A 95 -8.46 21.56 16.30
N ASN A 96 -9.43 21.59 15.38
CA ASN A 96 -10.31 22.75 15.19
C ASN A 96 -11.27 22.96 16.35
N ASP A 97 -11.65 21.87 17.03
CA ASP A 97 -12.69 21.85 18.08
C ASP A 97 -12.14 22.22 19.46
N VAL A 98 -10.81 22.39 19.60
CA VAL A 98 -10.19 22.83 20.86
C VAL A 98 -10.51 24.30 21.13
N GLU A 99 -11.17 24.55 22.26
CA GLU A 99 -11.50 25.89 22.77
C GLU A 99 -10.93 26.14 24.18
N THR A 100 -10.88 25.09 25.00
CA THR A 100 -10.47 25.13 26.40
C THR A 100 -9.17 24.35 26.64
N GLU A 101 -8.55 24.56 27.80
CA GLU A 101 -7.40 23.77 28.24
C GLU A 101 -7.76 22.30 28.47
N GLY A 102 -9.00 22.03 28.89
CA GLY A 102 -9.53 20.67 29.00
C GLY A 102 -9.56 19.97 27.64
N ASP A 103 -10.07 20.63 26.61
CA ASP A 103 -10.11 20.08 25.24
C ASP A 103 -8.70 19.81 24.71
N ALA A 104 -7.74 20.72 24.99
CA ALA A 104 -6.35 20.53 24.59
C ALA A 104 -5.73 19.29 25.25
N HIS A 105 -6.01 19.08 26.53
CA HIS A 105 -5.53 17.92 27.28
C HIS A 105 -6.18 16.61 26.79
N ASP A 106 -7.48 16.63 26.45
CA ASP A 106 -8.15 15.45 25.91
C ASP A 106 -7.67 15.14 24.48
N LEU A 107 -7.43 16.15 23.65
CA LEU A 107 -6.80 15.97 22.35
C LEU A 107 -5.42 15.32 22.45
N VAL A 108 -4.60 15.74 23.41
CA VAL A 108 -3.30 15.13 23.69
C VAL A 108 -3.45 13.63 23.99
N LYS A 109 -4.44 13.22 24.80
CA LYS A 109 -4.67 11.79 25.09
C LYS A 109 -5.06 11.00 23.85
N GLU A 110 -5.89 11.57 22.98
CA GLU A 110 -6.30 10.93 21.73
C GLU A 110 -5.11 10.70 20.80
N PHE A 111 -4.23 11.69 20.63
CA PHE A 111 -3.00 11.53 19.84
C PHE A 111 -2.00 10.57 20.49
N GLN A 112 -1.89 10.55 21.83
CA GLN A 112 -1.08 9.53 22.52
C GLN A 112 -1.64 8.11 22.33
N SER A 113 -2.97 7.97 22.31
CA SER A 113 -3.63 6.69 22.04
C SER A 113 -3.43 6.25 20.59
N PHE A 114 -3.43 7.19 19.64
CA PHE A 114 -3.09 6.94 18.24
C PHE A 114 -1.65 6.44 18.09
N LEU A 115 -0.69 7.07 18.77
CA LEU A 115 0.73 6.69 18.75
C LEU A 115 1.00 5.30 19.36
N GLN A 116 0.12 4.81 20.23
CA GLN A 116 0.22 3.47 20.81
C GLN A 116 -0.50 2.40 19.98
N ALA A 117 -1.27 2.80 18.97
CA ALA A 117 -2.00 1.87 18.13
C ALA A 117 -1.02 1.11 17.20
N GLU A 118 -1.34 -0.16 16.95
CA GLU A 118 -0.58 -0.97 16.01
C GLU A 118 -0.63 -0.37 14.60
N HIS A 119 0.54 -0.20 13.99
CA HIS A 119 0.68 0.31 12.62
C HIS A 119 0.11 -0.68 11.59
N PRO A 120 -0.67 -0.21 10.60
CA PRO A 120 -1.28 -1.08 9.58
C PRO A 120 -0.32 -2.05 8.88
N SER A 121 0.90 -1.61 8.53
CA SER A 121 1.88 -2.41 7.79
C SER A 121 2.31 -3.67 8.53
N GLN A 122 2.30 -3.65 9.87
CA GLN A 122 2.73 -4.76 10.73
C GLN A 122 1.78 -5.96 10.69
N LYS A 123 0.54 -5.75 10.21
CA LYS A 123 -0.50 -6.79 10.09
C LYS A 123 -0.27 -7.71 8.88
N TYR A 124 0.67 -7.37 7.99
CA TYR A 124 0.85 -8.02 6.70
C TYR A 124 2.26 -8.57 6.52
N GLN A 125 2.37 -9.75 5.90
CA GLN A 125 3.65 -10.37 5.58
C GLN A 125 4.27 -9.72 4.33
N LEU A 126 5.06 -8.66 4.53
CA LEU A 126 5.69 -7.89 3.43
C LEU A 126 7.13 -8.33 3.11
N SER A 127 7.57 -9.50 3.58
CA SER A 127 8.96 -9.97 3.36
C SER A 127 9.29 -10.21 1.89
N GLY A 128 8.29 -10.50 1.05
CA GLY A 128 8.44 -10.64 -0.41
C GLY A 128 8.42 -9.31 -1.17
N THR A 129 8.11 -8.20 -0.50
CA THR A 129 7.93 -6.87 -1.11
C THR A 129 8.63 -5.80 -0.25
N PRO A 130 9.97 -5.85 -0.14
CA PRO A 130 10.73 -4.96 0.76
C PRO A 130 10.61 -3.48 0.40
N GLY A 131 10.47 -3.13 -0.89
CA GLY A 131 10.23 -1.75 -1.32
C GLY A 131 8.92 -1.18 -0.74
N PRO A 132 7.75 -1.81 -1.01
CA PRO A 132 6.49 -1.45 -0.37
C PRO A 132 6.56 -1.43 1.15
N LYS A 133 7.21 -2.43 1.78
CA LYS A 133 7.40 -2.45 3.25
C LYS A 133 8.03 -1.16 3.76
N SER A 134 9.21 -0.81 3.25
CA SER A 134 9.94 0.37 3.71
C SER A 134 9.17 1.67 3.45
N ALA A 135 8.50 1.78 2.29
CA ALA A 135 7.71 2.97 1.98
C ALA A 135 6.50 3.14 2.92
N PHE A 136 5.86 2.03 3.32
CA PHE A 136 4.72 2.08 4.23
C PHE A 136 5.14 2.43 5.66
N GLU A 137 6.22 1.82 6.15
CA GLU A 137 6.81 2.13 7.46
C GLU A 137 7.25 3.61 7.53
N GLU A 138 7.83 4.14 6.45
CA GLU A 138 8.22 5.55 6.37
C GLU A 138 7.00 6.48 6.48
N ILE A 139 5.91 6.17 5.75
CA ILE A 139 4.65 6.94 5.78
C ILE A 139 3.99 6.90 7.15
N GLU A 140 3.97 5.74 7.81
CA GLU A 140 3.48 5.59 9.19
C GLU A 140 4.26 6.48 10.15
N GLY A 141 5.60 6.50 10.02
CA GLY A 141 6.47 7.38 10.79
C GLY A 141 6.19 8.89 10.60
N LEU A 142 5.63 9.31 9.45
CA LEU A 142 5.22 10.71 9.24
C LEU A 142 4.01 11.07 10.10
N ALA A 143 3.05 10.15 10.23
CA ALA A 143 1.87 10.36 11.05
C ALA A 143 2.25 10.35 12.54
N ASP A 144 3.19 9.49 12.94
CA ASP A 144 3.74 9.50 14.30
C ASP A 144 4.45 10.82 14.61
N LYS A 145 5.28 11.31 13.68
CA LYS A 145 5.99 12.58 13.84
C LYS A 145 5.03 13.77 13.97
N GLU A 146 3.99 13.81 13.14
CA GLU A 146 2.96 14.84 13.22
C GLU A 146 2.17 14.75 14.53
N SER A 147 1.82 13.54 14.96
CA SER A 147 1.13 13.29 16.23
C SER A 147 1.94 13.77 17.44
N ASN A 148 3.24 13.46 17.47
CA ASN A 148 4.14 13.95 18.51
C ASN A 148 4.22 15.48 18.50
N HIS A 149 4.29 16.11 17.32
CA HIS A 149 4.29 17.56 17.23
C HIS A 149 3.01 18.19 17.80
N VAL A 150 1.84 17.60 17.54
CA VAL A 150 0.57 18.05 18.14
C VAL A 150 0.62 17.94 19.65
N VAL A 151 1.07 16.80 20.18
CA VAL A 151 1.21 16.57 21.63
C VAL A 151 2.14 17.60 22.27
N GLU A 152 3.34 17.80 21.72
CA GLU A 152 4.33 18.76 22.23
C GLU A 152 3.80 20.21 22.20
N SER A 153 3.05 20.57 21.14
CA SER A 153 2.50 21.91 20.97
C SER A 153 1.39 22.24 21.97
N LEU A 154 0.68 21.23 22.46
CA LEU A 154 -0.46 21.39 23.37
C LEU A 154 -0.12 21.14 24.84
N GLN A 155 1.01 20.49 25.15
CA GLN A 155 1.47 20.25 26.53
C GLN A 155 2.29 21.42 27.12
N GLY A 156 2.68 22.41 26.32
CA GLY A 156 3.48 23.55 26.79
C GLY A 156 2.68 24.60 27.57
N ASN A 157 3.38 25.42 28.36
CA ASN A 157 2.80 26.54 29.12
C ASN A 157 2.06 27.58 28.25
N ASP A 158 2.32 27.60 26.93
CA ASP A 158 1.68 28.47 25.95
C ASP A 158 0.92 27.64 24.88
N TRP A 159 0.13 26.66 25.33
CA TRP A 159 -0.63 25.75 24.47
C TRP A 159 -1.54 26.49 23.49
N ARG A 160 -2.03 27.68 23.84
CA ARG A 160 -2.87 28.52 22.94
C ARG A 160 -2.12 28.96 21.70
N ASN A 161 -0.85 29.37 21.84
CA ASN A 161 0.00 29.72 20.72
C ASN A 161 0.38 28.48 19.90
N GLY A 162 0.63 27.35 20.57
CA GLY A 162 0.80 26.05 19.92
C GLY A 162 -0.42 25.69 19.05
N LEU A 163 -1.61 25.73 19.63
CA LEU A 163 -2.88 25.48 18.96
C LEU A 163 -3.09 26.42 17.77
N LYS A 164 -2.80 27.72 17.93
CA LYS A 164 -2.89 28.69 16.83
C LYS A 164 -2.02 28.26 15.64
N LYS A 165 -0.76 27.90 15.88
CA LYS A 165 0.16 27.43 14.83
C LYS A 165 -0.29 26.11 14.20
N LEU A 166 -0.84 25.20 14.99
CA LEU A 166 -1.42 23.95 14.48
C LEU A 166 -2.59 24.28 13.53
N LYS A 167 -3.56 25.10 13.95
CA LYS A 167 -4.71 25.52 13.13
C LYS A 167 -4.28 26.23 11.84
N GLU A 168 -3.25 27.08 11.90
CA GLU A 168 -2.71 27.77 10.73
C GLU A 168 -2.13 26.82 9.67
N ASN A 169 -1.44 25.75 10.10
CA ASN A 169 -0.81 24.79 9.19
C ASN A 169 -1.73 23.62 8.79
N LEU A 170 -2.79 23.38 9.57
CA LEU A 170 -3.68 22.23 9.43
C LEU A 170 -4.18 22.00 8.00
N PRO A 171 -4.66 23.02 7.25
CA PRO A 171 -5.14 22.80 5.88
C PRO A 171 -4.04 22.32 4.91
N ALA A 172 -2.77 22.68 5.14
CA ALA A 172 -1.66 22.17 4.33
C ALA A 172 -1.31 20.73 4.72
N VAL A 173 -1.29 20.42 6.02
CA VAL A 173 -1.07 19.06 6.54
C VAL A 173 -2.13 18.08 6.03
N GLN A 174 -3.41 18.43 6.16
CA GLN A 174 -4.53 17.59 5.70
C GLN A 174 -4.46 17.32 4.19
N ARG A 175 -4.18 18.35 3.37
CA ARG A 175 -3.96 18.16 1.93
C ARG A 175 -2.83 17.18 1.65
N GLY A 176 -1.75 17.26 2.42
CA GLY A 176 -0.62 16.35 2.29
C GLY A 176 -0.97 14.90 2.59
N VAL A 177 -1.66 14.67 3.72
CA VAL A 177 -2.17 13.35 4.11
C VAL A 177 -3.09 12.79 3.03
N GLN A 178 -3.99 13.61 2.48
CA GLN A 178 -4.90 13.22 1.40
C GLN A 178 -4.17 12.82 0.11
N GLN A 179 -3.08 13.52 -0.24
CA GLN A 179 -2.27 13.18 -1.42
C GLN A 179 -1.60 11.80 -1.26
N VAL A 180 -0.97 11.55 -0.11
CA VAL A 180 -0.34 10.24 0.17
C VAL A 180 -1.39 9.13 0.24
N ARG A 181 -2.53 9.38 0.90
CA ARG A 181 -3.67 8.47 0.91
C ARG A 181 -4.14 8.13 -0.51
N GLY A 182 -4.26 9.14 -1.37
CA GLY A 182 -4.60 8.96 -2.79
C GLY A 182 -3.61 8.06 -3.52
N ALA A 183 -2.31 8.21 -3.27
CA ALA A 183 -1.28 7.36 -3.85
C ALA A 183 -1.38 5.90 -3.37
N LEU A 184 -1.61 5.67 -2.07
CA LEU A 184 -1.79 4.34 -1.49
C LEU A 184 -3.06 3.64 -2.03
N ASN A 185 -4.17 4.38 -2.13
CA ASN A 185 -5.38 3.87 -2.78
C ASN A 185 -5.11 3.51 -4.25
N SER A 186 -4.41 4.38 -4.99
CA SER A 186 -4.05 4.09 -6.38
C SER A 186 -3.19 2.83 -6.49
N TYR A 187 -2.20 2.67 -5.62
CA TYR A 187 -1.37 1.46 -5.53
C TYR A 187 -2.23 0.21 -5.34
N ALA A 188 -3.13 0.22 -4.35
CA ALA A 188 -4.00 -0.91 -4.04
C ALA A 188 -4.95 -1.25 -5.20
N THR A 189 -5.64 -0.25 -5.78
CA THR A 189 -6.58 -0.45 -6.89
C THR A 189 -5.89 -0.95 -8.16
N LYS A 190 -4.72 -0.41 -8.48
CA LYS A 190 -3.93 -0.84 -9.65
C LYS A 190 -3.56 -2.32 -9.54
N LEU A 191 -3.01 -2.73 -8.39
CA LEU A 191 -2.67 -4.14 -8.18
C LEU A 191 -3.91 -5.04 -8.18
N ASP A 192 -5.03 -4.62 -7.59
CA ASP A 192 -6.26 -5.41 -7.59
C ASP A 192 -6.81 -5.66 -9.00
N THR A 193 -6.82 -4.62 -9.84
CA THR A 193 -7.28 -4.72 -11.24
C THR A 193 -6.44 -5.74 -12.02
N TRP A 194 -5.12 -5.73 -11.82
CA TRP A 194 -4.21 -6.66 -12.49
C TRP A 194 -4.39 -8.09 -11.96
N ILE A 195 -4.39 -8.30 -10.64
CA ILE A 195 -4.59 -9.61 -10.02
C ILE A 195 -5.92 -10.25 -10.47
N LEU A 196 -7.01 -9.47 -10.53
CA LEU A 196 -8.33 -9.96 -10.94
C LEU A 196 -8.39 -10.27 -12.44
N SER A 197 -7.75 -9.47 -13.29
CA SER A 197 -7.69 -9.73 -14.73
C SER A 197 -7.04 -11.08 -15.05
N GLU A 198 -6.04 -11.50 -14.26
CA GLU A 198 -5.40 -12.78 -14.43
C GLU A 198 -6.22 -13.97 -13.92
N ARG A 199 -6.95 -13.81 -12.81
CA ARG A 199 -7.85 -14.86 -12.31
C ARG A 199 -8.95 -15.18 -13.33
N PHE A 200 -9.48 -14.16 -14.00
CA PHE A 200 -10.46 -14.33 -15.07
C PHE A 200 -9.86 -15.03 -16.30
N ILE A 201 -8.63 -14.68 -16.71
CA ILE A 201 -7.96 -15.34 -17.84
C ILE A 201 -7.68 -16.83 -17.54
N HIS A 202 -7.23 -17.17 -16.33
CA HIS A 202 -6.95 -18.57 -15.98
C HIS A 202 -8.22 -19.42 -15.88
N GLN A 203 -9.32 -18.90 -15.34
CA GLN A 203 -10.60 -19.60 -15.34
C GLN A 203 -11.13 -19.80 -16.77
N SER A 204 -11.00 -18.80 -17.64
CA SER A 204 -11.46 -18.88 -19.04
C SER A 204 -10.66 -19.88 -19.87
N ILE A 205 -9.34 -19.99 -19.63
CA ILE A 205 -8.48 -20.96 -20.32
C ILE A 205 -8.76 -22.39 -19.85
N ASN A 206 -8.96 -22.61 -18.54
CA ASN A 206 -9.28 -23.96 -18.02
C ASN A 206 -10.61 -24.49 -18.56
N VAL A 207 -11.64 -23.63 -18.68
CA VAL A 207 -12.91 -24.00 -19.32
C VAL A 207 -12.71 -24.32 -20.80
N ALA A 208 -11.90 -23.54 -21.53
CA ALA A 208 -11.63 -23.80 -22.95
C ALA A 208 -10.83 -25.09 -23.22
N THR A 209 -9.97 -25.53 -22.29
CA THR A 209 -9.27 -26.82 -22.39
C THR A 209 -10.18 -28.02 -22.10
N ASP A 210 -11.13 -27.90 -21.16
CA ASP A 210 -12.11 -28.96 -20.90
C ASP A 210 -13.05 -29.19 -22.10
N TYR A 211 -13.48 -28.12 -22.79
CA TYR A 211 -14.31 -28.25 -23.99
C TYR A 211 -13.60 -28.85 -25.21
N ARG A 212 -12.26 -28.88 -25.24
CA ARG A 212 -11.51 -29.55 -26.32
C ARG A 212 -11.33 -31.05 -26.11
N PHE A 213 -11.52 -31.56 -24.88
CA PHE A 213 -11.49 -33.00 -24.60
C PHE A 213 -12.83 -33.70 -24.87
N ILE A 214 -13.94 -32.95 -24.99
CA ILE A 214 -15.28 -33.52 -25.22
C ILE A 214 -15.58 -33.75 -26.73
N LYS A 215 -14.73 -33.30 -27.66
CA LYS A 215 -14.95 -33.43 -29.12
C LYS A 215 -14.22 -34.58 -29.83
N TYR A 216 -13.63 -35.52 -29.09
CA TYR A 216 -12.94 -36.69 -29.67
C TYR A 216 -13.52 -38.05 -29.23
N PHE A 217 -14.74 -38.06 -28.72
CA PHE A 217 -15.53 -39.28 -28.51
C PHE A 217 -16.90 -39.12 -29.17
N ASP A 218 -16.93 -39.30 -30.49
CA ASP A 218 -18.08 -39.75 -31.29
C ASP A 218 -17.53 -40.54 -32.49
#